data_AF-A0A6B7Q3W2-F1
#
_entry.id   AF-A0A6B7Q3W2-F1
#
_cell.length_a   1.000
_cell.length_b   1.000
_cell.length_c   1.000
_cell.angle_alpha   90.00
_cell.angle_beta   90.00
_cell.angle_gamma   90.00
#
_symmetry.space_group_name_H-M   'P 1'
#
loop_
_entity.id
_entity.type
_entity.pdbx_description
1 polymer ?
#
loop_
_entity_poly.entity_id
_entity_poly.type
_entity_poly.pdbx_seq_one_letter_code
_entity_poly.pdbx_strand_id
1 'polypeptide(L)'
;MSSEKNTRKRAVYWGVALLALIGGPLAYNGLGLSKLRTGFSSATPDEIQAVARDSRCATRLLVNANRSAQDIRVRDLEWVKERCALVEHQAEAFEGTAP
;
A
#
# COMPACT_ATOMS: atom_id res chain seq x y z
N MET A 1 -36.66 5.55 -46.25
CA MET A 1 -36.27 5.07 -44.91
C MET A 1 -34.80 4.62 -44.87
N SER A 2 -33.82 5.53 -44.96
CA SER A 2 -32.38 5.16 -44.88
C SER A 2 -31.51 6.19 -44.13
N SER A 3 -31.90 7.47 -44.11
CA SER A 3 -31.14 8.53 -43.43
C SER A 3 -31.10 8.38 -41.90
N GLU A 4 -32.23 8.10 -41.25
CA GLU A 4 -32.35 8.09 -39.78
C GLU A 4 -31.54 6.98 -39.09
N LYS A 5 -31.41 5.81 -39.72
CA LYS A 5 -30.65 4.68 -39.16
C LYS A 5 -29.14 4.94 -39.16
N ASN A 6 -28.63 5.70 -40.12
CA ASN A 6 -27.19 5.98 -40.24
C ASN A 6 -26.76 7.05 -39.21
N THR A 7 -27.61 8.05 -38.96
CA THR A 7 -27.36 9.10 -37.97
C THR A 7 -27.34 8.55 -36.54
N ARG A 8 -28.23 7.61 -36.21
CA ARG A 8 -28.25 6.94 -34.90
C ARG A 8 -26.98 6.14 -34.63
N LYS A 9 -26.45 5.43 -35.63
CA LYS A 9 -25.19 4.66 -35.49
C LYS A 9 -23.99 5.58 -35.23
N ARG A 10 -23.92 6.73 -35.92
CA ARG A 10 -22.86 7.72 -35.70
C ARG A 10 -22.96 8.33 -34.30
N ALA A 11 -24.15 8.70 -33.85
CA ALA A 11 -24.34 9.25 -32.50
C ALA A 11 -23.92 8.25 -31.39
N VAL A 12 -24.24 6.96 -31.56
CA VAL A 12 -23.78 5.91 -30.63
C VAL A 12 -22.25 5.77 -30.67
N TYR A 13 -21.65 5.76 -31.85
CA TYR A 13 -20.19 5.63 -31.98
C TYR A 13 -19.43 6.80 -31.34
N TRP A 14 -19.90 8.03 -31.57
CA TRP A 14 -19.33 9.23 -30.95
C TRP A 14 -19.59 9.27 -29.42
N GLY A 15 -20.75 8.81 -28.95
CA GLY A 15 -21.04 8.70 -27.51
C GLY A 15 -20.15 7.70 -26.78
N VAL A 16 -19.89 6.53 -27.40
CA VAL A 16 -18.99 5.51 -26.84
C VAL A 16 -17.53 5.97 -26.86
N ALA A 17 -17.09 6.65 -27.92
CA ALA A 17 -15.74 7.23 -28.00
C ALA A 17 -15.51 8.31 -26.93
N LEU A 18 -16.53 9.14 -26.64
CA LEU A 18 -16.44 10.14 -25.57
C LEU A 18 -16.33 9.51 -24.17
N LEU A 19 -17.07 8.42 -23.93
CA LEU A 19 -17.00 7.67 -22.66
C LEU A 19 -15.63 7.01 -22.44
N ALA A 20 -14.97 6.53 -23.50
CA ALA A 20 -13.63 5.94 -23.40
C ALA A 20 -12.54 6.97 -23.06
N LEU A 21 -12.67 8.21 -23.56
CA LEU A 21 -11.69 9.29 -23.31
C LEU A 21 -11.82 9.91 -21.91
N ILE A 22 -13.03 9.93 -21.34
CA ILE A 22 -13.28 10.45 -19.98
C ILE A 22 -13.06 9.36 -18.91
N GLY A 23 -13.28 8.08 -19.24
CA GLY A 23 -13.08 6.95 -18.31
C GLY A 23 -11.64 6.46 -18.17
N GLY A 24 -10.77 6.75 -19.14
CA GLY A 24 -9.36 6.28 -19.14
C GLY A 24 -8.50 6.79 -17.98
N PRO A 25 -8.53 8.10 -17.63
CA PRO A 25 -7.67 8.62 -16.55
C PRO A 25 -8.15 8.25 -15.15
N LEU A 26 -9.44 7.99 -14.96
CA LEU A 26 -10.01 7.67 -13.64
C LEU A 26 -9.80 6.21 -13.23
N ALA A 27 -9.56 5.29 -14.17
CA ALA A 27 -9.18 3.91 -13.87
C ALA A 27 -7.71 3.76 -13.45
N TYR A 28 -6.83 4.73 -13.78
CA TYR A 28 -5.40 4.67 -13.45
C TYR A 28 -5.11 4.86 -11.95
N ASN A 29 -6.03 5.51 -11.22
CA ASN A 29 -5.94 5.67 -9.76
C ASN A 29 -6.52 4.46 -8.99
N GLY A 30 -7.19 3.53 -9.68
CA GLY A 30 -7.84 2.36 -9.08
C GLY A 30 -6.97 1.11 -9.01
N LEU A 31 -5.89 1.04 -9.79
CA LEU A 31 -4.85 0.03 -9.56
C LEU A 31 -3.92 0.56 -8.47
N GLY A 32 -3.60 -0.24 -7.46
CA GLY A 32 -2.79 0.12 -6.27
C GLY A 32 -1.36 0.64 -6.51
N LEU A 33 -1.03 1.16 -7.70
CA LEU A 33 0.18 1.89 -8.04
C LEU A 33 0.46 3.07 -7.10
N SER A 34 -0.57 3.79 -6.64
CA SER A 34 -0.42 4.90 -5.71
C SER A 34 0.13 4.43 -4.35
N LYS A 35 -0.38 3.32 -3.81
CA LYS A 35 0.16 2.69 -2.59
C LYS A 35 1.56 2.12 -2.79
N LEU A 36 1.85 1.58 -3.98
CA LEU A 36 3.20 1.10 -4.30
C LEU A 36 4.20 2.27 -4.28
N ARG A 37 3.88 3.38 -4.95
CA ARG A 37 4.76 4.55 -5.01
C ARG A 37 5.02 5.17 -3.64
N THR A 38 4.02 5.25 -2.78
CA THR A 38 4.20 5.74 -1.40
C THR A 38 4.96 4.75 -0.52
N GLY A 39 4.76 3.44 -0.72
CA GLY A 39 5.45 2.40 0.06
C GLY A 39 6.98 2.40 -0.09
N PHE A 40 7.50 2.86 -1.24
CA PHE A 40 8.95 2.99 -1.47
C PHE A 40 9.55 4.31 -1.00
N SER A 41 8.73 5.25 -0.53
CA SER A 41 9.22 6.50 0.04
C SER A 41 9.80 6.26 1.44
N SER A 42 10.80 7.06 1.82
CA SER A 42 11.36 7.04 3.18
C SER A 42 10.26 7.34 4.18
N ALA A 43 10.21 6.55 5.25
CA ALA A 43 9.30 6.76 6.36
C ALA A 43 9.72 8.00 7.15
N THR A 44 8.72 8.73 7.62
CA THR A 44 8.94 9.89 8.49
C THR A 44 9.29 9.43 9.92
N PRO A 45 9.97 10.27 10.72
CA PRO A 45 10.24 9.97 12.13
C PRO A 45 8.98 9.64 12.94
N ASP A 46 7.86 10.32 12.65
CA ASP A 46 6.59 10.09 13.34
C ASP A 46 5.99 8.71 13.02
N GLU A 47 6.05 8.27 11.75
CA GLU A 47 5.61 6.93 11.35
C GLU A 47 6.48 5.84 11.99
N ILE A 48 7.80 6.04 12.01
CA ILE A 48 8.74 5.12 12.68
C ILE A 48 8.43 5.06 14.18
N GLN A 49 8.20 6.22 14.82
CA GLN A 49 7.91 6.29 16.23
C GLN A 49 6.57 5.63 16.58
N ALA A 50 5.54 5.79 15.75
CA ALA A 50 4.25 5.11 15.94
C ALA A 50 4.44 3.59 15.98
N VAL A 51 5.15 3.01 15.02
CA VAL A 51 5.39 1.55 14.97
C VAL A 51 6.29 1.06 16.10
N ALA A 52 7.29 1.85 16.49
CA ALA A 52 8.18 1.49 17.58
C ALA A 52 7.48 1.46 18.95
N ARG A 53 6.56 2.40 19.22
CA ARG A 53 5.86 2.49 20.50
C ARG A 53 4.99 1.26 20.81
N ASP A 54 4.43 0.66 19.76
CA ASP A 54 3.45 -0.42 19.92
C ASP A 54 4.10 -1.81 20.06
N SER A 55 5.40 -1.97 19.78
CA SER A 55 6.08 -3.26 19.90
C SER A 55 7.57 -3.15 20.26
N ARG A 56 7.99 -3.93 21.27
CA ARG A 56 9.41 -4.07 21.66
C ARG A 56 10.24 -4.73 20.54
N CYS A 57 9.64 -5.66 19.80
CA CYS A 57 10.28 -6.26 18.62
C CYS A 57 10.52 -5.20 17.55
N ALA A 58 9.51 -4.38 17.26
CA ALA A 58 9.61 -3.33 16.24
C ALA A 58 10.68 -2.30 16.61
N THR A 59 10.70 -1.87 17.88
CA THR A 59 11.74 -0.97 18.40
C THR A 59 13.15 -1.53 18.13
N ARG A 60 13.41 -2.80 18.45
CA ARG A 60 14.74 -3.40 18.25
C ARG A 60 15.13 -3.45 16.77
N LEU A 61 14.21 -3.86 15.89
CA LEU A 61 14.47 -3.93 14.45
C LEU A 61 14.74 -2.54 13.85
N LEU A 62 13.91 -1.56 14.16
CA LEU A 62 14.04 -0.20 13.64
C LEU A 62 15.31 0.50 14.13
N VAL A 63 15.68 0.31 15.40
CA VAL A 63 16.96 0.81 15.93
C VAL A 63 18.15 0.15 15.23
N ASN A 64 18.09 -1.16 14.96
CA ASN A 64 19.16 -1.86 14.25
C ASN A 64 19.31 -1.39 12.80
N ALA A 65 18.19 -1.14 12.10
CA ALA A 65 18.18 -0.57 10.77
C ALA A 65 18.85 0.82 10.75
N ASN A 66 18.47 1.69 11.70
CA ASN A 66 19.06 3.02 11.84
C ASN A 66 20.58 2.94 12.14
N ARG A 67 21.00 2.09 13.07
CA ARG A 67 22.43 1.86 13.38
C ARG A 67 23.22 1.34 12.17
N SER A 68 22.57 0.62 11.27
CA SER A 68 23.15 0.09 10.04
C SER A 68 23.05 1.07 8.86
N ALA A 69 22.64 2.31 9.11
CA ALA A 69 22.39 3.35 8.10
C ALA A 69 21.46 2.88 6.96
N GLN A 70 20.46 2.05 7.28
CA GLN A 70 19.45 1.61 6.31
C GLN A 70 18.33 2.64 6.22
N ASP A 71 17.98 3.02 4.99
CA ASP A 71 16.79 3.82 4.70
C ASP A 71 15.54 3.01 5.05
N ILE A 72 14.78 3.49 6.04
CA ILE A 72 13.54 2.85 6.48
C ILE A 72 12.41 3.41 5.64
N ARG A 73 11.75 2.57 4.86
CA ARG A 73 10.65 2.97 3.99
C ARG A 73 9.30 2.68 4.63
N VAL A 74 8.25 3.32 4.12
CA VAL A 74 6.88 3.10 4.58
C VAL A 74 6.47 1.62 4.46
N ARG A 75 6.91 0.92 3.41
CA ARG A 75 6.69 -0.53 3.25
C ARG A 75 7.41 -1.36 4.30
N ASP A 76 8.60 -0.94 4.75
CA ASP A 76 9.37 -1.67 5.75
C ASP A 76 8.67 -1.63 7.10
N LEU A 77 8.00 -0.52 7.41
CA LEU A 77 7.18 -0.40 8.63
C LEU A 77 6.04 -1.41 8.66
N GLU A 78 5.38 -1.65 7.53
CA GLU A 78 4.31 -2.66 7.45
C GLU A 78 4.86 -4.07 7.63
N TRP A 79 5.98 -4.39 6.98
CA TRP A 79 6.67 -5.66 7.16
C TRP A 79 7.13 -5.87 8.63
N VAL A 80 7.62 -4.83 9.29
CA VAL A 80 8.03 -4.89 10.70
C VAL A 80 6.84 -5.23 11.60
N LYS A 81 5.67 -4.59 11.40
CA LYS A 81 4.46 -4.89 12.18
C LYS A 81 4.06 -6.36 12.04
N GLU A 82 3.95 -6.84 10.80
CA GLU A 82 3.57 -8.24 10.52
C GLU A 82 4.56 -9.22 11.13
N ARG A 83 5.87 -8.96 10.96
CA ARG A 83 6.92 -9.81 11.49
C ARG A 83 6.90 -9.86 13.02
N CYS A 84 6.68 -8.72 13.66
CA CYS A 84 6.69 -8.63 15.11
C CYS A 84 5.44 -9.22 15.75
N ALA A 85 4.26 -9.11 15.13
CA ALA A 85 3.07 -9.81 15.58
C ALA A 85 3.29 -11.33 15.64
N LEU A 86 3.95 -11.90 14.62
CA LEU A 86 4.30 -13.33 14.62
C LEU A 86 5.28 -13.71 15.74
N VAL A 87 6.29 -12.88 15.99
CA VAL A 87 7.28 -13.13 17.06
C VAL A 87 6.64 -13.02 18.43
N GLU A 88 5.74 -12.07 18.64
CA GLU A 88 5.01 -11.91 19.90
C GLU A 88 4.09 -13.10 20.18
N HIS A 89 3.37 -13.61 19.17
CA HIS A 89 2.62 -14.86 19.32
C HIS A 89 3.50 -16.08 19.60
N GLN A 90 4.72 -16.14 19.06
CA GLN A 90 5.66 -17.20 19.41
C GLN A 90 6.17 -17.06 20.84
N ALA A 91 6.25 -15.84 21.38
CA ALA A 91 6.67 -15.62 22.76
C ALA A 91 5.70 -16.25 23.76
N GLU A 92 4.40 -16.28 23.46
CA GLU A 92 3.38 -16.97 24.26
C GLU A 92 3.69 -18.47 24.43
N ALA A 93 4.35 -19.10 23.45
CA ALA A 93 4.75 -20.51 23.56
C ALA A 93 5.86 -20.75 24.62
N PHE A 94 6.53 -19.68 25.07
CA PHE A 94 7.55 -19.72 26.11
C PHE A 94 7.03 -19.21 27.47
N GLU A 95 5.86 -18.56 27.50
CA GLU A 95 5.16 -18.19 28.75
C GLU A 95 4.51 -19.43 29.38
N GLY A 96 5.34 -20.23 30.06
CA GLY A 96 4.95 -21.49 30.68
C GLY A 96 6.10 -22.48 30.86
N THR A 97 7.26 -22.19 30.27
CA THR A 97 8.52 -22.95 30.41
C THR A 97 9.55 -22.22 31.26
N ALA A 98 9.10 -21.52 32.30
CA ALA A 98 9.99 -21.12 33.39
C ALA A 98 10.29 -22.36 34.26
N PRO A 99 11.57 -22.70 34.54
CA PRO A 99 11.92 -23.65 35.60
C PRO A 99 11.55 -23.11 36.99
#